data_AF-X1CVB1-F1
#
_entry.id   AF-X1CVB1-F1
#
_cell.length_a   1.000
_cell.length_b   1.000
_cell.length_c   1.000
_cell.angle_alpha   90.00
_cell.angle_beta   90.00
_cell.angle_gamma   90.00
#
_symmetry.space_group_name_H-M   'P 1'
#
loop_
_entity.id
_entity.type
_entity.pdbx_description
1 polymer ?
#
loop_
_entity_poly.entity_id
_entity_poly.type
_entity_poly.pdbx_seq_one_letter_code
_entity_poly.pdbx_strand_id
1 'polypeptide(L)'
;MSNDFCPACGGHHEPDTEEVYVDYEGYRFRKPFKCMCCGKEICARQFAFGRCCGPCDMGACQTGNRAFRLSAVHEQPEWIVSYDRQATIDKFAQAVGAEKLEAVIQ
;
A
#
# COMPACT_ATOMS: atom_id res chain seq x y z
N MET A 1 7.40 11.95 -22.34
CA MET A 1 7.02 11.07 -21.21
C MET A 1 7.25 11.88 -19.95
N SER A 2 6.23 12.06 -19.10
CA SER A 2 6.41 12.79 -17.84
C SER A 2 7.34 11.95 -16.95
N ASN A 3 8.53 12.48 -16.68
CA ASN A 3 9.55 11.80 -15.90
C ASN A 3 9.35 12.15 -14.43
N ASP A 4 8.27 11.66 -13.84
CA ASP A 4 7.87 12.07 -12.51
C ASP A 4 8.82 11.44 -11.48
N PHE A 5 9.47 12.30 -10.70
CA PHE A 5 10.33 11.84 -9.60
C PHE A 5 9.47 11.12 -8.57
N CYS A 6 9.69 9.83 -8.37
CA CYS A 6 9.06 9.07 -7.30
C CYS A 6 9.86 9.28 -6.01
N PRO A 7 9.34 10.05 -5.03
CA PRO A 7 10.09 10.33 -3.80
C PRO A 7 10.36 9.08 -2.97
N ALA A 8 9.52 8.06 -3.17
CA ALA A 8 9.63 6.81 -2.43
C ALA A 8 10.57 5.78 -3.08
N CYS A 9 10.84 5.93 -4.38
CA CYS A 9 11.75 5.11 -5.13
C CYS A 9 13.16 5.72 -5.18
N GLY A 10 13.30 6.97 -4.72
CA GLY A 10 14.54 7.74 -4.78
C GLY A 10 15.00 8.02 -6.21
N GLY A 11 14.08 8.01 -7.18
CA GLY A 11 14.45 8.04 -8.59
C GLY A 11 13.30 8.36 -9.52
N HIS A 12 13.65 8.48 -10.79
CA HIS A 12 12.76 8.76 -11.89
C HIS A 12 12.39 7.46 -12.60
N HIS A 13 11.10 7.20 -12.78
CA HIS A 13 10.61 6.09 -13.59
C HIS A 13 9.31 6.47 -14.28
N GLU A 14 8.96 5.73 -15.34
CA GLU A 14 7.68 5.91 -16.01
C GLU A 14 6.52 5.58 -15.05
N PRO A 15 5.37 6.26 -15.17
CA PRO A 15 4.16 5.90 -14.42
C PRO A 15 3.74 4.45 -14.66
N ASP A 16 3.13 3.83 -13.66
CA ASP A 16 2.59 2.47 -13.80
C ASP A 16 1.46 2.45 -14.85
N THR A 17 1.57 1.56 -15.85
CA THR A 17 0.54 1.36 -16.87
C THR A 17 -0.66 0.59 -16.29
N GLU A 18 -1.82 0.60 -16.96
CA GLU A 18 -3.01 -0.18 -16.55
C GLU A 18 -2.75 -1.70 -16.50
N GLU A 19 -1.74 -2.16 -17.23
CA GLU A 19 -1.38 -3.57 -17.32
C GLU A 19 -0.58 -4.04 -16.10
N VAL A 20 0.03 -3.13 -15.35
CA VAL A 20 0.85 -3.47 -14.18
C VAL A 20 -0.04 -4.02 -13.06
N TYR A 21 0.36 -5.18 -12.55
CA TYR A 21 -0.26 -5.81 -11.39
C TYR A 21 0.79 -6.39 -10.44
N VAL A 22 0.40 -6.59 -9.19
CA VAL A 22 1.19 -7.29 -8.17
C VAL A 22 0.33 -8.39 -7.56
N ASP A 23 0.76 -9.64 -7.67
CA ASP A 23 0.11 -10.77 -7.02
C ASP A 23 0.73 -10.99 -5.64
N TYR A 24 -0.11 -10.97 -4.60
CA TYR A 24 0.33 -11.09 -3.21
C TYR A 24 -0.78 -11.69 -2.33
N GLU A 25 -0.42 -12.71 -1.54
CA GLU A 25 -1.29 -13.29 -0.50
C GLU A 25 -2.69 -13.67 -1.00
N GLY A 26 -2.77 -14.24 -2.20
CA GLY A 26 -4.03 -14.69 -2.79
C GLY A 26 -4.80 -13.62 -3.58
N TYR A 27 -4.27 -12.39 -3.69
CA TYR A 27 -4.90 -11.29 -4.41
C TYR A 27 -4.01 -10.71 -5.51
N ARG A 28 -4.64 -10.22 -6.57
CA ARG A 28 -4.05 -9.37 -7.62
C ARG A 28 -4.40 -7.92 -7.33
N PHE A 29 -3.37 -7.13 -7.06
CA PHE A 29 -3.46 -5.69 -6.89
C PHE A 29 -3.14 -4.98 -8.20
N ARG A 30 -3.96 -3.99 -8.55
CA ARG A 30 -3.74 -3.08 -9.69
C ARG A 30 -3.69 -1.65 -9.17
N LYS A 31 -3.33 -0.70 -10.03
CA LYS A 31 -3.33 0.70 -9.67
C LYS A 31 -4.77 1.20 -9.33
N PRO A 32 -4.93 2.20 -8.45
CA PRO A 32 -3.87 2.86 -7.68
C PRO A 32 -3.32 1.97 -6.55
N PHE A 33 -1.99 1.80 -6.48
CA PHE A 33 -1.38 1.05 -5.38
C PHE A 33 -1.34 1.92 -4.13
N LYS A 34 -1.72 1.36 -2.98
CA LYS A 34 -1.82 2.11 -1.72
C LYS A 34 -0.97 1.48 -0.63
N CYS A 35 -0.38 2.33 0.20
CA CYS A 35 0.26 1.93 1.45
C CYS A 35 -0.77 1.28 2.38
N MET A 36 -0.50 0.08 2.86
CA MET A 36 -1.34 -0.63 3.82
C MET A 36 -1.34 0.03 5.21
N CYS A 37 -0.30 0.80 5.59
CA CYS A 37 -0.29 1.52 6.87
C CYS A 37 -1.18 2.77 6.85
N CYS A 38 -1.16 3.56 5.77
CA CYS A 38 -1.76 4.90 5.79
C CYS A 38 -2.62 5.24 4.56
N GLY A 39 -2.82 4.31 3.63
CA GLY A 39 -3.64 4.50 2.44
C GLY A 39 -3.03 5.41 1.37
N LYS A 40 -1.86 6.02 1.62
CA LYS A 40 -1.17 6.89 0.65
C LYS A 40 -0.86 6.13 -0.64
N GLU A 41 -1.15 6.74 -1.78
CA GLU A 41 -0.79 6.19 -3.08
C GLU A 41 0.73 6.08 -3.25
N ILE A 42 1.16 4.93 -3.75
CA ILE A 42 2.55 4.55 -4.01
C ILE A 42 2.64 3.88 -5.39
N CYS A 43 3.84 3.71 -5.95
CA CYS A 43 3.99 2.98 -7.22
C CYS A 43 4.02 1.45 -6.99
N ALA A 44 3.82 0.69 -8.07
CA ALA A 44 3.84 -0.77 -8.05
C ALA A 44 5.16 -1.33 -7.51
N ARG A 45 6.29 -0.72 -7.91
CA ARG A 45 7.62 -1.13 -7.44
C ARG A 45 7.72 -1.05 -5.94
N GLN A 46 7.26 0.07 -5.38
CA GLN A 46 7.29 0.25 -3.94
C GLN A 46 6.38 -0.76 -3.24
N PHE A 47 5.15 -0.93 -3.72
CA PHE A 47 4.21 -1.92 -3.20
C PHE A 47 4.81 -3.34 -3.19
N ALA A 48 5.57 -3.71 -4.23
CA ALA A 48 6.21 -5.01 -4.36
C ALA A 48 7.37 -5.24 -3.35
N PHE A 49 8.15 -4.21 -3.05
CA PHE A 49 9.25 -4.30 -2.08
C PHE A 49 8.82 -4.04 -0.63
N GLY A 50 7.64 -3.43 -0.43
CA GLY A 50 7.09 -3.14 0.88
C GLY A 50 5.63 -2.68 0.79
N ARG A 51 4.79 -3.15 1.71
CA ARG A 51 3.37 -2.76 1.77
C ARG A 51 3.16 -1.34 2.30
N CYS A 52 4.23 -0.59 2.51
CA CYS A 52 4.26 0.66 3.23
C CYS A 52 4.87 1.75 2.35
N CYS A 53 4.44 3.00 2.54
CA CYS A 53 5.15 4.10 1.92
C CYS A 53 6.51 4.30 2.63
N GLY A 54 7.54 4.82 1.96
CA GLY A 54 8.87 5.05 2.55
C GLY A 54 8.81 5.80 3.88
N PRO A 55 7.94 6.82 4.04
CA PRO A 55 7.65 7.37 5.36
C PRO A 55 7.21 6.32 6.38
N CYS A 56 6.21 5.49 6.08
CA CYS A 56 5.75 4.43 6.98
C CYS A 56 6.84 3.39 7.29
N ASP A 57 7.64 2.98 6.29
CA ASP A 57 8.76 2.05 6.46
C ASP A 57 9.82 2.60 7.42
N MET A 58 10.06 3.90 7.37
CA MET A 58 10.96 4.61 8.30
C MET A 58 10.30 4.90 9.66
N GLY A 59 9.17 4.27 9.98
CA GLY A 59 8.43 4.49 11.22
C GLY A 59 7.62 5.79 11.24
N ALA A 60 7.51 6.50 10.12
CA ALA A 60 6.78 7.76 10.01
C ALA A 60 5.27 7.61 9.81
N CYS A 61 4.65 6.42 9.76
CA CYS A 61 3.23 6.37 10.16
C CYS A 61 3.08 6.46 11.68
N GLN A 62 4.12 6.15 12.46
CA GLN A 62 4.14 6.40 13.90
C GLN A 62 4.58 7.83 14.25
N THR A 63 5.42 8.48 13.42
CA THR A 63 5.96 9.83 13.70
C THR A 63 5.58 10.94 12.70
N GLY A 64 5.03 10.60 11.53
CA GLY A 64 4.84 11.49 10.38
C GLY A 64 3.45 12.11 10.23
N ASN A 65 2.52 11.78 11.13
CA ASN A 65 1.61 12.81 11.63
C ASN A 65 2.44 13.61 12.63
N ARG A 66 2.88 14.82 12.25
CA ARG A 66 3.72 15.72 13.07
C ARG A 66 3.04 16.08 14.40
N ALA A 67 3.09 15.14 15.34
CA ALA A 67 2.82 15.19 16.77
C ALA A 67 2.47 13.76 17.17
N PHE A 68 3.23 13.17 18.10
CA PHE A 68 2.82 11.98 18.86
C PHE A 68 1.53 12.32 19.63
N ARG A 69 0.38 12.23 18.97
CA ARG A 69 -0.93 12.29 19.62
C ARG A 69 -1.35 10.84 19.82
N LEU A 70 -1.37 10.39 21.07
CA LEU A 70 -1.89 9.07 21.44
C LEU A 70 -3.28 8.80 20.82
N SER A 71 -4.09 9.83 20.60
CA SER A 71 -5.39 9.72 19.93
C SER A 71 -5.28 9.17 18.49
N ALA A 72 -4.26 9.57 17.73
CA ALA A 72 -4.08 9.11 16.35
C ALA A 72 -3.60 7.65 16.27
N VAL A 73 -3.04 7.09 17.35
CA VAL A 73 -2.74 5.65 17.45
C VAL A 73 -4.03 4.81 17.43
N HIS A 74 -5.16 5.40 17.80
CA HIS A 74 -6.49 4.80 17.71
C HIS A 74 -7.20 5.07 16.38
N GLU A 75 -6.68 5.95 15.52
CA GLU A 75 -7.21 6.28 14.20
C GLU A 75 -6.62 5.37 13.10
N GLN A 76 -6.30 4.13 13.46
CA GLN A 76 -5.82 3.13 12.48
C GLN A 76 -6.83 3.01 11.33
N PRO A 77 -6.37 2.86 10.08
CA PRO A 77 -7.28 2.56 8.99
C PRO A 77 -8.16 1.36 9.34
N GLU A 78 -9.42 1.42 8.94
CA GLU A 78 -10.46 0.43 9.24
C GLU A 78 -10.12 -1.01 8.81
N TRP A 79 -9.16 -1.16 7.89
CA TRP A 79 -8.66 -2.44 7.42
C TRP A 79 -7.61 -3.08 8.33
N ILE A 80 -7.04 -2.37 9.31
CA ILE A 80 -6.08 -2.97 10.25
C ILE A 80 -6.82 -3.84 11.27
N VAL A 81 -6.40 -5.11 11.38
CA VAL A 81 -6.88 -6.06 12.40
C VAL A 81 -5.71 -6.40 13.31
N SER A 82 -5.81 -5.98 14.58
CA SER A 82 -4.74 -6.20 15.55
C SER A 82 -4.42 -7.69 15.72
N TYR A 83 -3.14 -8.02 15.64
CA TYR A 83 -2.61 -9.38 15.78
C TYR A 83 -3.08 -10.41 14.74
N ASP A 84 -3.82 -9.98 13.71
CA ASP A 84 -4.20 -10.84 12.58
C ASP A 84 -3.74 -10.21 11.26
N ARG A 85 -2.59 -10.70 10.80
CA ARG A 85 -1.98 -10.25 9.55
C ARG A 85 -2.85 -10.58 8.34
N GLN A 86 -3.45 -11.78 8.30
CA GLN A 86 -4.19 -12.21 7.12
C GLN A 86 -5.52 -11.47 7.01
N ALA A 87 -6.23 -11.32 8.13
CA ALA A 87 -7.46 -10.53 8.15
C ALA A 87 -7.21 -9.06 7.78
N THR A 88 -6.05 -8.50 8.14
CA THR A 88 -5.63 -7.16 7.69
C THR A 88 -5.44 -7.11 6.17
N ILE A 89 -4.80 -8.13 5.59
CA ILE A 89 -4.59 -8.21 4.14
C ILE A 89 -5.93 -8.33 3.42
N ASP A 90 -6.83 -9.21 3.89
CA ASP A 90 -8.13 -9.44 3.27
C ASP A 90 -8.99 -8.16 3.28
N LYS A 91 -9.06 -7.47 4.43
CA LYS A 91 -9.78 -6.19 4.52
C LYS A 91 -9.16 -5.11 3.66
N PHE A 92 -7.83 -5.03 3.62
CA PHE A 92 -7.15 -4.06 2.78
C PHE A 92 -7.44 -4.34 1.29
N ALA A 93 -7.31 -5.60 0.86
CA ALA A 93 -7.62 -6.06 -0.48
C ALA A 93 -9.05 -5.69 -0.88
N GLN A 94 -10.02 -5.92 0.01
CA GLN A 94 -11.41 -5.48 -0.19
C GLN A 94 -11.53 -3.96 -0.32
N ALA A 95 -10.90 -3.19 0.57
CA ALA A 95 -10.98 -1.73 0.58
C ALA A 95 -10.37 -1.09 -0.68
N VAL A 96 -9.38 -1.74 -1.30
CA VAL A 96 -8.74 -1.26 -2.55
C VAL A 96 -9.25 -1.96 -3.81
N GLY A 97 -10.23 -2.86 -3.70
CA GLY A 97 -10.82 -3.55 -4.84
C GLY A 97 -9.90 -4.54 -5.53
N ALA A 98 -8.98 -5.19 -4.79
CA ALA A 98 -8.11 -6.21 -5.33
C ALA A 98 -8.88 -7.50 -5.69
N GLU A 99 -8.46 -8.17 -6.76
CA GLU A 99 -9.13 -9.36 -7.29
C GLU A 99 -8.54 -10.62 -6.66
N LYS A 100 -9.35 -11.62 -6.29
CA LYS A 100 -8.80 -12.93 -5.84
C LYS A 100 -8.12 -13.64 -7.01
N LEU A 101 -6.92 -14.19 -6.79
CA LEU A 101 -6.14 -14.86 -7.84
C LEU A 101 -6.88 -16.02 -8.50
N GLU A 102 -7.65 -16.78 -7.72
CA GLU A 102 -8.51 -17.88 -8.21
C GLU A 102 -9.52 -17.43 -9.27
N ALA A 103 -9.90 -16.14 -9.29
CA ALA A 103 -10.85 -15.59 -10.25
C ALA A 103 -10.18 -15.05 -11.53
N VAL A 104 -8.87 -14.80 -11.52
CA VAL A 104 -8.13 -14.16 -12.64
C VAL A 104 -7.07 -15.05 -13.28
N ILE A 105 -6.71 -16.16 -12.64
CA ILE A 105 -5.83 -17.19 -13.22
C ILE A 105 -6.73 -18.38 -13.59
N GLN A 106 -7.32 -18.31 -14.79
CA GLN A 106 -8.01 -19.44 -15.44
C GLN A 106 -7.23 -19.86 -16.69
#